data_AF-A0A7E4VTE6-F1
#
_entry.id   AF-A0A7E4VTE6-F1
#
_cell.length_a   1.000
_cell.length_b   1.000
_cell.length_c   1.000
_cell.angle_alpha   90.00
_cell.angle_beta   90.00
_cell.angle_gamma   90.00
#
_symmetry.space_group_name_H-M   'P 1'
#
loop_
_entity.id
_entity.type
_entity.pdbx_description
1 polymer ?
#
loop_
_entity_poly.entity_id
_entity_poly.type
_entity_poly.pdbx_seq_one_letter_code
_entity_poly.pdbx_strand_id
1 'polypeptide(L)'
;MNMNAEIPSLAKLAIAKIIERCEQLENNKDIEGMYAFMALFPRPILCELADNELIQKAWAQFCFYIGNYTEMYRTLKNHQFSHWNHQELQTMWYEARYKEAAKQRGRNLDDAAKCRVRKKFPLPRTIRKRRHVFNKRSHPILREHFLSVLHNPYPDAATKKDLADQTGLTPMQVSNWFNNLRHRFFAANRT
;
A
#
# COMPACT_ATOMS: atom_id res chain seq x y z
N MET A 1 32.02 -40.10 7.18
CA MET A 1 30.89 -39.77 6.30
C MET A 1 29.90 -38.94 7.10
N ASN A 2 29.79 -37.64 6.81
CA ASN A 2 29.02 -36.70 7.61
C ASN A 2 27.63 -36.55 6.99
N MET A 3 26.62 -37.24 7.56
CA MET A 3 25.23 -37.24 7.07
C MET A 3 24.47 -35.91 7.30
N ASN A 4 25.12 -34.89 7.87
CA ASN A 4 24.48 -33.60 8.17
C ASN A 4 24.68 -32.51 7.10
N ALA A 5 25.46 -32.76 6.04
CA ALA A 5 25.73 -31.78 4.99
C ALA A 5 24.72 -31.80 3.82
N GLU A 6 23.95 -32.89 3.65
CA GLU A 6 22.99 -33.04 2.54
C GLU A 6 21.59 -32.46 2.85
N ILE A 7 21.18 -32.48 4.12
CA ILE A 7 19.86 -31.99 4.57
C ILE A 7 19.64 -30.49 4.24
N PRO A 8 20.63 -29.59 4.40
CA PRO A 8 20.48 -28.19 4.02
C PRO A 8 20.42 -27.94 2.51
N SER A 9 20.98 -28.83 1.69
CA SER A 9 20.97 -28.68 0.23
C SER A 9 19.63 -29.11 -0.36
N LEU A 10 19.02 -30.17 0.18
CA LEU A 10 17.72 -30.67 -0.25
C LEU A 10 16.59 -29.68 0.06
N ALA A 11 16.62 -29.07 1.26
CA ALA A 11 15.65 -28.04 1.65
C ALA A 11 15.72 -26.81 0.74
N LYS A 12 16.94 -26.34 0.41
CA LYS A 12 17.14 -25.24 -0.54
C LYS A 12 16.62 -25.58 -1.94
N LEU A 13 16.84 -26.81 -2.41
CA LEU A 13 16.32 -27.26 -3.69
C LEU A 13 14.78 -27.32 -3.71
N ALA A 14 14.17 -27.78 -2.62
CA ALA A 14 12.71 -27.79 -2.48
C ALA A 14 12.13 -26.36 -2.51
N ILE A 15 12.74 -25.43 -1.77
CA ILE A 15 12.39 -24.01 -1.78
C ILE A 15 12.47 -23.42 -3.19
N ALA A 16 13.55 -23.68 -3.92
CA ALA A 16 13.72 -23.20 -5.29
C ALA A 16 12.61 -23.69 -6.22
N LYS A 17 12.23 -24.98 -6.13
CA LYS A 17 11.13 -25.55 -6.92
C LYS A 17 9.77 -24.94 -6.59
N ILE A 18 9.53 -24.60 -5.33
CA ILE A 18 8.29 -23.92 -4.91
C ILE A 18 8.21 -22.53 -5.55
N ILE A 19 9.32 -21.78 -5.50
CA ILE A 19 9.42 -20.45 -6.11
C ILE A 19 9.19 -20.53 -7.63
N GLU A 20 9.91 -21.43 -8.31
CA GLU A 20 9.78 -21.65 -9.75
C GLU A 20 8.33 -21.95 -10.15
N ARG A 21 7.64 -22.82 -9.38
CA ARG A 21 6.24 -23.13 -9.63
C ARG A 21 5.33 -21.91 -9.46
N CYS A 22 5.57 -21.08 -8.45
CA CYS A 22 4.82 -19.84 -8.26
C CYS A 22 5.06 -18.85 -9.40
N GLU A 23 6.30 -18.71 -9.86
CA GLU A 23 6.65 -17.84 -10.99
C GLU A 23 5.93 -18.27 -12.27
N GLN A 24 5.91 -19.57 -12.55
CA GLN A 24 5.18 -20.13 -13.69
C GLN A 24 3.68 -19.83 -13.61
N LEU A 25 3.07 -20.04 -12.44
CA LEU A 25 1.63 -19.79 -12.22
C LEU A 25 1.29 -18.30 -12.37
N GLU A 26 2.11 -17.40 -11.82
CA GLU A 26 1.94 -15.95 -11.95
C GLU A 26 2.06 -15.50 -13.42
N ASN A 27 3.09 -15.99 -14.13
CA ASN A 27 3.34 -15.65 -15.54
C ASN A 27 2.20 -16.11 -16.45
N ASN A 28 1.63 -17.28 -16.17
CA ASN A 28 0.49 -17.83 -16.89
C ASN A 28 -0.84 -17.18 -16.47
N LYS A 29 -0.84 -16.35 -15.43
CA LYS A 29 -2.05 -15.80 -14.79
C LYS A 29 -3.02 -16.89 -14.34
N ASP A 30 -2.49 -18.06 -13.97
CA ASP A 30 -3.25 -19.21 -13.49
C ASP A 30 -3.55 -19.04 -12.00
N ILE A 31 -4.59 -18.24 -11.74
CA ILE A 31 -5.02 -17.89 -10.38
C ILE A 31 -5.52 -19.13 -9.63
N GLU A 32 -6.29 -20.00 -10.27
CA GLU A 32 -6.81 -21.20 -9.63
C GLU A 32 -5.71 -22.20 -9.31
N GLY A 33 -4.76 -22.40 -10.22
CA GLY A 33 -3.57 -23.21 -9.98
C GLY A 33 -2.72 -22.66 -8.83
N MET A 34 -2.54 -21.33 -8.74
CA MET A 34 -1.88 -20.69 -7.60
C MET A 34 -2.60 -20.98 -6.28
N TYR A 35 -3.93 -20.90 -6.24
CA TYR A 35 -4.69 -21.20 -5.03
C TYR A 35 -4.62 -22.66 -4.62
N ALA A 36 -4.77 -23.58 -5.57
CA ALA A 36 -4.64 -25.01 -5.32
C ALA A 36 -3.24 -25.33 -4.79
N PHE A 37 -2.20 -24.72 -5.36
CA PHE A 37 -0.82 -24.89 -4.92
C PHE A 37 -0.60 -24.32 -3.51
N MET A 38 -1.06 -23.11 -3.23
CA MET A 38 -0.94 -22.46 -1.91
C MET A 38 -1.67 -23.23 -0.81
N ALA A 39 -2.78 -23.90 -1.13
CA ALA A 39 -3.53 -24.75 -0.20
C ALA A 39 -2.73 -25.96 0.30
N LEU A 40 -1.67 -26.38 -0.41
CA LEU A 40 -0.82 -27.51 -0.02
C LEU A 40 0.18 -27.15 1.07
N PHE A 41 0.43 -25.86 1.33
CA PHE A 41 1.51 -25.43 2.23
C PHE A 41 0.98 -25.03 3.62
N PRO A 42 1.32 -25.79 4.67
CA PRO A 42 1.10 -25.34 6.04
C PRO A 42 2.02 -24.16 6.41
N ARG A 43 1.56 -23.33 7.34
CA ARG A 43 2.23 -22.09 7.80
C ARG A 43 3.74 -22.23 8.12
N PRO A 44 4.25 -23.32 8.74
CA PRO A 44 5.67 -23.45 9.05
C PRO A 44 6.58 -23.38 7.82
N ILE A 45 6.17 -23.97 6.69
CA ILE A 45 6.94 -23.94 5.44
C ILE A 45 6.98 -22.51 4.88
N LEU A 46 5.89 -21.76 5.02
CA LEU A 46 5.83 -20.37 4.58
C LEU A 46 6.71 -19.44 5.42
N CYS A 47 7.03 -19.80 6.66
CA CYS A 47 7.99 -19.06 7.47
C CYS A 47 9.42 -19.21 6.94
N GLU A 48 9.78 -20.37 6.38
CA GLU A 48 11.08 -20.56 5.71
C GLU A 48 11.16 -19.79 4.38
N LEU A 49 10.01 -19.51 3.77
CA LEU A 49 9.87 -18.73 2.54
C LEU A 49 9.53 -17.25 2.80
N ALA A 50 9.67 -16.79 4.05
CA ALA A 50 9.28 -15.44 4.48
C ALA A 50 9.93 -14.31 3.68
N ASP A 51 11.13 -14.56 3.16
CA ASP A 51 11.94 -13.57 2.44
C ASP A 51 11.56 -13.43 0.96
N ASN A 52 10.80 -14.37 0.41
CA ASN A 52 10.40 -14.32 -1.00
C ASN A 52 9.11 -13.54 -1.20
N GLU A 53 9.21 -12.35 -1.80
CA GLU A 53 8.07 -11.45 -2.04
C GLU A 53 6.92 -12.12 -2.84
N LEU A 54 7.25 -12.92 -3.85
CA LEU A 54 6.25 -13.61 -4.70
C LEU A 54 5.41 -14.58 -3.86
N ILE A 55 6.05 -15.37 -3.00
CA ILE A 55 5.36 -16.30 -2.10
C ILE A 55 4.46 -15.53 -1.12
N GLN A 56 4.95 -14.42 -0.54
CA GLN A 56 4.16 -13.61 0.38
C GLN A 56 2.96 -12.96 -0.31
N LYS A 57 3.11 -12.53 -1.56
CA LYS A 57 2.03 -12.01 -2.39
C LYS A 57 0.99 -13.11 -2.67
N ALA A 58 1.42 -14.27 -3.18
CA ALA A 58 0.55 -15.39 -3.49
C ALA A 58 -0.21 -15.89 -2.26
N TRP A 59 0.47 -15.97 -1.10
CA TRP A 59 -0.16 -16.33 0.16
C TRP A 59 -1.21 -15.31 0.60
N ALA A 60 -0.93 -14.00 0.47
CA ALA A 60 -1.90 -12.97 0.81
C ALA A 60 -3.13 -13.03 -0.12
N GLN A 61 -2.95 -13.28 -1.41
CA GLN A 61 -4.05 -13.47 -2.36
C GLN A 61 -4.87 -14.72 -2.04
N PHE A 62 -4.22 -15.84 -1.73
CA PHE A 62 -4.92 -17.06 -1.29
C PHE A 62 -5.75 -16.82 -0.02
N CYS A 63 -5.17 -16.17 0.99
CA CYS A 63 -5.90 -15.80 2.22
C CYS A 63 -7.13 -14.92 1.92
N PHE A 64 -7.00 -13.98 0.98
CA PHE A 64 -8.12 -13.15 0.54
C PHE A 64 -9.22 -13.97 -0.13
N TYR A 65 -8.85 -14.90 -1.02
CA TYR A 65 -9.78 -15.77 -1.74
C TYR A 65 -10.61 -16.65 -0.80
N ILE A 66 -9.97 -17.31 0.17
CA ILE A 66 -10.66 -18.17 1.16
C ILE A 66 -11.39 -17.38 2.26
N GLY A 67 -11.31 -16.04 2.24
CA GLY A 67 -11.92 -15.17 3.24
C GLY A 67 -11.18 -15.10 4.59
N ASN A 68 -9.96 -15.62 4.68
CA ASN A 68 -9.10 -15.50 5.86
C ASN A 68 -8.38 -14.13 5.88
N TYR A 69 -9.15 -13.06 6.06
CA TYR A 69 -8.60 -11.70 6.04
C TYR A 69 -7.63 -11.43 7.18
N THR A 70 -7.74 -12.11 8.32
CA THR A 70 -6.83 -11.97 9.46
C THR A 70 -5.39 -12.28 9.07
N GLU A 71 -5.16 -13.43 8.41
CA GLU A 71 -3.83 -13.80 7.96
C GLU A 71 -3.37 -12.94 6.77
N MET A 72 -4.27 -12.61 5.84
CA MET A 72 -3.96 -11.65 4.77
C MET A 72 -3.42 -10.31 5.35
N TYR A 73 -4.10 -9.74 6.35
CA TYR A 73 -3.66 -8.50 6.99
C TYR A 73 -2.32 -8.65 7.71
N ARG A 74 -2.05 -9.82 8.30
CA ARG A 74 -0.77 -10.09 8.96
C ARG A 74 0.36 -10.12 7.95
N THR A 75 0.20 -10.86 6.85
CA THR A 75 1.18 -10.93 5.76
C THR A 75 1.47 -9.53 5.20
N LEU A 76 0.42 -8.78 4.86
CA LEU A 76 0.58 -7.44 4.31
C LEU A 76 1.22 -6.44 5.29
N LYS A 77 1.16 -6.66 6.60
CA LYS A 77 1.80 -5.78 7.60
C LYS A 77 3.26 -6.10 7.85
N ASN A 78 3.65 -7.36 7.66
CA ASN A 78 4.93 -7.87 8.16
C ASN A 78 6.00 -8.02 7.07
N HIS A 79 5.61 -8.10 5.79
CA HIS A 79 6.56 -8.28 4.68
C HIS A 79 6.64 -7.02 3.82
N GLN A 80 7.84 -6.68 3.36
CA GLN A 80 8.02 -5.58 2.40
C GLN A 80 7.62 -6.05 1.00
N PHE A 81 6.98 -5.18 0.26
CA PHE A 81 6.61 -5.42 -1.13
C PHE A 81 7.22 -4.35 -2.01
N SER A 82 7.56 -4.74 -3.21
CA SER A 82 8.03 -3.85 -4.26
C SER A 82 6.89 -2.98 -4.78
N HIS A 83 7.25 -1.79 -5.26
CA HIS A 83 6.29 -0.73 -5.56
C HIS A 83 5.30 -1.11 -6.68
N TRP A 84 5.68 -1.98 -7.62
CA TRP A 84 4.78 -2.46 -8.68
C TRP A 84 3.63 -3.32 -8.13
N ASN A 85 3.85 -4.04 -7.03
CA ASN A 85 2.81 -4.83 -6.37
C ASN A 85 1.88 -3.97 -5.48
N HIS A 86 2.29 -2.75 -5.10
CA HIS A 86 1.55 -1.94 -4.13
C HIS A 86 0.11 -1.66 -4.56
N GLN A 87 -0.13 -1.35 -5.83
CA GLN A 87 -1.48 -0.98 -6.28
C GLN A 87 -2.47 -2.13 -6.08
N GLU A 88 -2.08 -3.34 -6.47
CA GLU A 88 -2.90 -4.55 -6.33
C GLU A 88 -3.15 -4.88 -4.85
N LEU A 89 -2.10 -4.89 -4.04
CA LEU A 89 -2.20 -5.21 -2.61
C LEU A 89 -3.01 -4.17 -1.82
N GLN A 90 -2.95 -2.89 -2.21
CA GLN A 90 -3.77 -1.83 -1.63
C GLN A 90 -5.25 -2.01 -1.95
N THR A 91 -5.58 -2.41 -3.18
CA THR A 91 -6.95 -2.74 -3.59
C THR A 91 -7.46 -3.92 -2.76
N MET A 92 -6.70 -5.01 -2.70
CA MET A 92 -7.04 -6.20 -1.91
C MET A 92 -7.27 -5.89 -0.42
N TRP A 93 -6.38 -5.09 0.20
CA TRP A 93 -6.53 -4.65 1.58
C TRP A 93 -7.88 -3.97 1.83
N TYR A 94 -8.26 -3.03 0.95
CA TYR A 94 -9.49 -2.27 1.14
C TYR A 94 -10.74 -3.05 0.76
N GLU A 95 -10.68 -3.90 -0.26
CA GLU A 95 -11.79 -4.81 -0.60
C GLU A 95 -12.13 -5.73 0.57
N ALA A 96 -11.13 -6.34 1.21
CA ALA A 96 -11.34 -7.16 2.39
C ALA A 96 -12.02 -6.37 3.51
N ARG A 97 -11.54 -5.15 3.80
CA ARG A 97 -12.12 -4.27 4.81
C ARG A 97 -13.56 -3.85 4.49
N TYR A 98 -13.87 -3.61 3.22
CA TYR A 98 -15.23 -3.30 2.81
C TYR A 98 -16.14 -4.51 2.93
N LYS A 99 -15.68 -5.72 2.56
CA LYS A 99 -16.44 -6.97 2.73
C LYS A 99 -16.75 -7.22 4.20
N GLU A 100 -15.78 -7.08 5.10
CA GLU A 100 -15.99 -7.19 6.56
C GLU A 100 -17.03 -6.18 7.06
N ALA A 101 -16.88 -4.90 6.70
CA ALA A 101 -17.78 -3.84 7.16
C ALA A 101 -19.19 -3.94 6.55
N ALA A 102 -19.33 -4.42 5.31
CA ALA A 102 -20.61 -4.69 4.68
C ALA A 102 -21.33 -5.86 5.39
N LYS A 103 -20.60 -6.95 5.67
CA LYS A 103 -21.12 -8.10 6.42
C LYS A 103 -21.63 -7.71 7.80
N GLN A 104 -20.88 -6.86 8.51
CA GLN A 104 -21.29 -6.35 9.83
C GLN A 104 -22.55 -5.47 9.79
N ARG A 105 -22.80 -4.78 8.67
CA ARG A 105 -23.94 -3.85 8.54
C ARG A 105 -25.16 -4.47 7.86
N GLY A 106 -25.02 -5.67 7.29
CA GLY A 106 -26.06 -6.30 6.48
C GLY A 106 -26.42 -5.55 5.19
N ARG A 107 -25.58 -4.59 4.76
CA ARG A 107 -25.82 -3.79 3.55
C ARG A 107 -24.51 -3.37 2.88
N ASN A 108 -24.61 -3.03 1.60
CA ASN A 108 -23.50 -2.47 0.83
C ASN A 108 -23.07 -1.10 1.39
N LEU A 109 -21.77 -0.80 1.28
CA LEU A 109 -21.19 0.45 1.76
C LEU A 109 -21.33 1.55 0.71
N ASP A 110 -21.91 2.67 1.13
CA ASP A 110 -21.80 3.94 0.44
C ASP A 110 -20.38 4.52 0.51
N ASP A 111 -20.09 5.55 -0.29
CA ASP A 111 -18.75 6.14 -0.36
C ASP A 111 -18.31 6.82 0.94
N ALA A 112 -19.25 7.40 1.69
CA ALA A 112 -18.96 7.98 3.00
C ALA A 112 -18.57 6.88 4.02
N ALA A 113 -19.21 5.71 3.96
CA ALA A 113 -18.86 4.55 4.76
C ALA A 113 -17.48 3.99 4.35
N LYS A 114 -17.20 3.84 3.05
CA LYS A 114 -15.87 3.45 2.56
C LYS A 114 -14.79 4.45 3.03
N CYS A 115 -15.08 5.74 2.99
CA CYS A 115 -14.18 6.80 3.50
C CYS A 115 -13.88 6.60 5.00
N ARG A 116 -14.93 6.35 5.82
CA ARG A 116 -14.76 6.04 7.25
C ARG A 116 -13.92 4.78 7.49
N VAL A 117 -14.12 3.73 6.68
CA VAL A 117 -13.31 2.50 6.74
C VAL A 117 -11.85 2.79 6.42
N ARG A 118 -11.55 3.54 5.34
CA ARG A 118 -10.17 3.94 4.99
C ARG A 118 -9.48 4.73 6.11
N LYS A 119 -10.24 5.60 6.79
CA LYS A 119 -9.73 6.37 7.93
C LYS A 119 -9.47 5.49 9.16
N LYS A 120 -10.35 4.53 9.44
CA LYS A 120 -10.23 3.59 10.58
C LYS A 120 -9.10 2.57 10.36
N PHE A 121 -8.89 2.13 9.12
CA PHE A 121 -7.94 1.07 8.77
C PHE A 121 -7.00 1.54 7.65
N PRO A 122 -6.04 2.43 7.95
CA PRO A 122 -5.09 2.91 6.95
C PRO A 122 -4.19 1.79 6.43
N LEU A 123 -3.67 1.97 5.21
CA LEU A 123 -2.71 1.04 4.61
C LEU A 123 -1.46 0.86 5.50
N PRO A 124 -0.96 -0.38 5.65
CA PRO A 124 0.27 -0.63 6.38
C PRO A 124 1.48 -0.04 5.65
N ARG A 125 2.56 0.23 6.38
CA ARG A 125 3.75 0.94 5.86
C ARG A 125 4.44 0.21 4.70
N THR A 126 4.37 -1.11 4.72
CA THR A 126 4.89 -2.09 3.75
C THR A 126 4.31 -1.97 2.34
N ILE A 127 3.04 -1.55 2.21
CA ILE A 127 2.37 -1.37 0.92
C ILE A 127 1.88 0.05 0.69
N ARG A 128 2.15 0.99 1.63
CA ARG A 128 1.74 2.38 1.53
C ARG A 128 2.82 3.19 0.84
N LYS A 129 2.44 3.97 -0.18
CA LYS A 129 3.33 4.98 -0.77
C LYS A 129 3.90 5.88 0.33
N ARG A 130 5.22 6.03 0.36
CA ARG A 130 5.88 6.95 1.30
C ARG A 130 5.30 8.34 1.07
N ARG A 131 4.85 8.98 2.16
CA ARG A 131 4.40 10.37 2.06
C ARG A 131 5.64 11.22 1.82
N HIS A 132 5.59 12.03 0.77
CA HIS A 132 6.59 13.07 0.57
C HIS A 132 6.54 14.02 1.77
N VAL A 133 7.66 14.17 2.47
CA VAL A 133 7.82 15.14 3.54
C VAL A 133 8.43 16.37 2.90
N PHE A 134 7.75 17.51 2.99
CA PHE A 134 8.30 18.77 2.51
C PHE A 134 9.61 19.09 3.24
N ASN A 135 10.60 19.55 2.50
CA ASN A 135 11.87 19.96 3.10
C ASN A 135 11.62 21.20 4.00
N LYS A 136 12.49 21.44 4.98
CA LYS A 136 12.28 22.56 5.93
C LYS A 136 12.29 23.93 5.25
N ARG A 137 12.89 24.06 4.06
CA ARG A 137 13.02 25.32 3.31
C ARG A 137 11.77 25.66 2.50
N SER A 138 11.00 24.66 2.05
CA SER A 138 9.82 24.89 1.21
C SER A 138 8.64 25.49 1.99
N HIS A 139 8.52 25.16 3.28
CA HIS A 139 7.41 25.60 4.11
C HIS A 139 7.33 27.12 4.31
N PRO A 140 8.43 27.82 4.67
CA PRO A 140 8.46 29.28 4.74
C PRO A 140 8.08 29.96 3.43
N ILE A 141 8.66 29.53 2.30
CA ILE A 141 8.41 30.12 0.97
C ILE A 141 6.92 30.05 0.60
N LEU A 142 6.30 28.87 0.72
CA LEU A 142 4.88 28.69 0.40
C LEU A 142 3.97 29.49 1.34
N ARG A 143 4.33 29.59 2.63
CA ARG A 143 3.54 30.32 3.63
C ARG A 143 3.62 31.83 3.43
N GLU A 144 4.80 32.36 3.18
CA GLU A 144 4.99 33.78 2.88
C GLU A 144 4.18 34.19 1.66
N HIS A 145 4.27 33.43 0.57
CA HIS A 145 3.47 33.67 -0.62
C HIS A 145 1.96 33.60 -0.33
N PHE A 146 1.49 32.59 0.40
CA PHE A 146 0.07 32.49 0.76
C PHE A 146 -0.44 33.73 1.52
N LEU A 147 0.36 34.25 2.46
CA LEU A 147 -0.01 35.42 3.25
C LEU A 147 0.02 36.71 2.41
N SER A 148 0.92 36.82 1.43
CA SER A 148 0.97 37.99 0.53
C SER A 148 -0.24 38.05 -0.41
N VAL A 149 -0.78 36.90 -0.81
CA VAL A 149 -1.97 36.80 -1.68
C VAL A 149 -3.25 36.45 -0.92
N LEU A 150 -3.36 36.79 0.37
CA LEU A 150 -4.50 36.35 1.19
C LEU A 150 -5.87 36.81 0.67
N HIS A 151 -5.91 37.93 -0.04
CA HIS A 151 -7.12 38.45 -0.70
C HIS A 151 -7.58 37.56 -1.87
N ASN A 152 -6.65 36.88 -2.55
CA ASN A 152 -6.92 35.95 -3.65
C ASN A 152 -5.92 34.76 -3.63
N PRO A 153 -6.10 33.77 -2.75
CA PRO A 153 -5.10 32.73 -2.49
C PRO A 153 -5.14 31.57 -3.51
N TYR A 154 -5.29 31.90 -4.79
CA TYR A 154 -5.39 30.97 -5.90
C TYR A 154 -4.23 31.19 -6.88
N PRO A 155 -3.04 30.60 -6.61
CA PRO A 155 -1.91 30.77 -7.51
C PRO A 155 -2.24 30.16 -8.88
N ASP A 156 -1.93 30.92 -9.93
CA ASP A 156 -2.10 30.49 -11.32
C ASP A 156 -1.02 29.46 -11.73
N ALA A 157 -1.03 29.04 -13.00
CA ALA A 157 -0.09 28.04 -13.48
C ALA A 157 1.37 28.52 -13.41
N ALA A 158 1.63 29.80 -13.73
CA ALA A 158 2.95 30.39 -13.73
C ALA A 158 3.50 30.49 -12.30
N THR A 159 2.70 30.99 -11.37
CA THR A 159 3.05 31.13 -9.94
C THR A 159 3.30 29.76 -9.31
N LYS A 160 2.47 28.75 -9.64
CA LYS A 160 2.70 27.38 -9.16
C LYS A 160 4.03 26.81 -9.65
N LYS A 161 4.43 27.14 -10.88
CA LYS A 161 5.70 26.70 -11.46
C LYS A 161 6.88 27.39 -10.77
N ASP A 162 6.82 28.70 -10.60
CA ASP A 162 7.85 29.47 -9.89
C ASP A 162 8.04 28.99 -8.44
N LEU A 163 6.94 28.79 -7.70
CA LEU A 163 7.00 28.23 -6.35
C LEU A 163 7.54 26.79 -6.34
N ALA A 164 7.23 25.98 -7.35
CA ALA A 164 7.77 24.63 -7.48
C ALA A 164 9.30 24.67 -7.66
N ASP A 165 9.79 25.55 -8.53
CA ASP A 165 11.22 25.75 -8.82
C ASP A 165 11.97 26.24 -7.57
N GLN A 166 11.43 27.21 -6.84
CA GLN A 166 12.04 27.74 -5.60
C GLN A 166 12.08 26.73 -4.45
N THR A 167 11.08 25.85 -4.38
CA THR A 167 10.91 24.91 -3.25
C THR A 167 11.48 23.53 -3.51
N GLY A 168 11.80 23.21 -4.78
CA GLY A 168 12.17 21.88 -5.23
C GLY A 168 10.99 20.88 -5.18
N LEU A 169 9.75 21.38 -5.23
CA LEU A 169 8.53 20.57 -5.24
C LEU A 169 8.00 20.43 -6.66
N THR A 170 7.08 19.49 -6.88
CA THR A 170 6.33 19.45 -8.14
C THR A 170 5.18 20.46 -8.13
N PRO A 171 4.75 21.00 -9.29
CA PRO A 171 3.58 21.88 -9.37
C PRO A 171 2.31 21.27 -8.76
N MET A 172 2.15 19.95 -8.85
CA MET A 172 1.06 19.21 -8.21
C MET A 172 1.14 19.24 -6.68
N GLN A 173 2.35 19.10 -6.11
CA GLN A 173 2.57 19.21 -4.66
C GLN A 173 2.26 20.62 -4.15
N VAL A 174 2.68 21.65 -4.88
CA VAL A 174 2.36 23.06 -4.57
C VAL A 174 0.83 23.26 -4.62
N SER A 175 0.17 22.83 -5.69
CA SER A 175 -1.30 22.90 -5.82
C SER A 175 -2.01 22.25 -4.63
N ASN A 176 -1.60 21.04 -4.26
CA ASN A 176 -2.16 20.32 -3.11
C ASN A 176 -1.88 21.02 -1.77
N TRP A 177 -0.71 21.64 -1.60
CA TRP A 177 -0.39 22.42 -0.41
C TRP A 177 -1.33 23.61 -0.25
N PHE A 178 -1.55 24.40 -1.31
CA PHE A 178 -2.45 25.56 -1.28
C PHE A 178 -3.92 25.15 -1.04
N ASN A 179 -4.38 24.09 -1.71
CA ASN A 179 -5.74 23.56 -1.48
C ASN A 179 -5.93 23.18 0.00
N ASN A 180 -5.01 22.40 0.56
CA ASN A 180 -5.07 21.98 1.96
C ASN A 180 -4.98 23.16 2.93
N LEU A 181 -4.13 24.14 2.65
CA LEU A 181 -3.98 25.31 3.51
C LEU A 181 -5.23 26.20 3.50
N ARG A 182 -5.80 26.49 2.32
CA ARG A 182 -7.05 27.26 2.22
C ARG A 182 -8.18 26.62 3.01
N HIS A 183 -8.37 25.31 2.83
CA HIS A 183 -9.41 24.59 3.58
C HIS A 183 -9.22 24.72 5.09
N ARG A 184 -7.99 24.63 5.60
CA ARG A 184 -7.70 24.77 7.03
C ARG A 184 -7.87 26.21 7.52
N PHE A 185 -7.33 27.18 6.77
CA PHE A 185 -7.36 28.60 7.14
C PHE A 185 -8.80 29.13 7.16
N PHE A 186 -9.58 28.89 6.11
CA PHE A 186 -10.96 29.36 6.06
C PHE A 186 -11.93 28.53 6.91
N ALA A 187 -11.62 27.27 7.24
CA ALA A 187 -12.40 26.53 8.23
C ALA A 187 -12.18 27.07 9.65
N ALA A 188 -10.94 27.45 10.00
CA ALA A 188 -10.61 28.02 11.30
C ALA A 188 -11.14 29.45 11.50
N ASN A 189 -11.28 30.23 10.42
CA ASN A 189 -11.79 31.61 10.47
C ASN A 189 -13.32 31.73 10.28
N ARG A 190 -14.06 30.61 10.34
CA ARG A 190 -15.54 30.58 10.27
C ARG A 190 -16.20 30.39 11.65
N THR A 191 -15.41 30.28 12.71
CA THR A 191 -15.80 30.23 14.13
C THR A 191 -15.34 31.50 14.82
#